data_AF-A0A1Y4SD26-F1
#
_entry.id   AF-A0A1Y4SD26-F1
#
_cell.length_a   1.000
_cell.length_b   1.000
_cell.length_c   1.000
_cell.angle_alpha   90.00
_cell.angle_beta   90.00
_cell.angle_gamma   90.00
#
_symmetry.space_group_name_H-M   'P 1'
#
loop_
_entity.id
_entity.type
_entity.pdbx_description
1 polymer ?
#
loop_
_entity_poly.entity_id
_entity_poly.type
_entity_poly.pdbx_seq_one_letter_code
_entity_poly.pdbx_strand_id
1 'polypeptide(L)'
;MRKIVSFCLLMCSILLFSGCFGAAPDQDTISVDKRGRVTSTIVEDFDKEFYDSEELESEIDEELAEYNQNFAADHIRKEMFEVEDGIATLQLVFDESQYYKDYTGLELFVGTVSEAEEEGYELPAYFVNPEENAVDVEELNSEGDARILILEEAVQVRVPGRILAVCPEDNVTVTGDREAAVAEPELSYIIYR
;
A
#
# COMPACT_ATOMS: atom_id res chain seq x y z
N MET A 1 -11.88 -24.36 -9.47
CA MET A 1 -12.14 -23.30 -10.47
C MET A 1 -11.95 -22.00 -9.71
N ARG A 2 -10.79 -21.36 -9.90
CA ARG A 2 -10.42 -20.10 -9.25
C ARG A 2 -11.39 -19.05 -9.76
N LYS A 3 -12.40 -18.72 -8.97
CA LYS A 3 -13.28 -17.58 -9.26
C LYS A 3 -12.48 -16.36 -8.87
N ILE A 4 -11.67 -15.90 -9.84
CA ILE A 4 -11.12 -14.56 -9.89
C ILE A 4 -12.35 -13.66 -9.81
N VAL A 5 -12.61 -13.10 -8.64
CA VAL A 5 -13.53 -11.97 -8.49
C VAL A 5 -12.88 -10.84 -9.28
N SER A 6 -13.29 -10.76 -10.55
CA SER A 6 -13.20 -9.61 -11.45
C SER A 6 -11.98 -8.68 -11.30
N PHE A 7 -10.80 -9.17 -11.69
CA PHE A 7 -9.57 -8.41 -11.97
C PHE A 7 -9.71 -7.48 -13.22
N CYS A 8 -10.78 -6.68 -13.30
CA CYS A 8 -11.11 -5.88 -14.48
C CYS A 8 -11.21 -4.36 -14.25
N LEU A 9 -10.84 -3.83 -13.08
CA LEU A 9 -11.06 -2.42 -12.75
C LEU A 9 -9.80 -1.65 -12.33
N LEU A 10 -8.61 -2.10 -12.71
CA LEU A 10 -7.34 -1.41 -12.40
C LEU A 10 -6.93 -0.37 -13.46
N MET A 11 -7.86 0.47 -13.94
CA MET A 11 -7.55 1.49 -14.95
C MET A 11 -8.51 2.67 -14.86
N CYS A 12 -8.16 3.68 -14.04
CA CYS A 12 -8.47 5.12 -14.18
C CYS A 12 -8.87 5.78 -12.84
N SER A 13 -7.91 5.98 -11.93
CA SER A 13 -8.05 6.96 -10.85
C SER A 13 -7.07 8.11 -11.09
N ILE A 14 -7.62 9.24 -11.53
CA ILE A 14 -6.90 10.51 -11.67
C ILE A 14 -6.73 11.08 -10.26
N LEU A 15 -5.50 11.04 -9.76
CA LEU A 15 -5.09 11.56 -8.44
C LEU A 15 -5.51 13.04 -8.28
N LEU A 16 -6.51 13.30 -7.44
CA LEU A 16 -6.89 14.64 -6.99
C LEU A 16 -6.62 14.76 -5.49
N PHE A 17 -5.72 15.66 -5.13
CA PHE A 17 -5.28 15.87 -3.75
C PHE A 17 -6.36 16.53 -2.87
N SER A 18 -6.68 15.92 -1.73
CA SER A 18 -7.18 16.60 -0.52
C SER A 18 -6.74 15.87 0.76
N GLY A 19 -5.56 16.23 1.27
CA GLY A 19 -5.05 15.73 2.55
C GLY A 19 -5.84 16.27 3.74
N CYS A 20 -6.66 15.43 4.38
CA CYS A 20 -7.22 15.66 5.72
C CYS A 20 -6.82 14.52 6.66
N PHE A 21 -6.11 14.86 7.75
CA PHE A 21 -5.41 13.95 8.67
C PHE A 21 -6.33 13.24 9.68
N GLY A 22 -7.51 12.74 9.26
CA GLY A 22 -8.41 12.07 10.19
C GLY A 22 -9.66 11.41 9.61
N ALA A 23 -9.91 11.53 8.30
CA ALA A 23 -10.91 10.74 7.59
C ALA A 23 -10.22 9.56 6.88
N ALA A 24 -10.99 8.55 6.47
CA ALA A 24 -10.50 7.56 5.52
C ALA A 24 -9.93 8.28 4.28
N PRO A 25 -8.83 7.77 3.68
CA PRO A 25 -8.33 8.31 2.42
C PRO A 25 -9.43 8.43 1.36
N ASP A 26 -9.35 9.44 0.52
CA ASP A 26 -10.30 9.76 -0.56
C ASP A 26 -9.95 9.10 -1.90
N GLN A 27 -8.89 8.28 -1.91
CA GLN A 27 -8.38 7.52 -3.05
C GLN A 27 -7.56 6.33 -2.53
N ASP A 28 -7.21 5.41 -3.42
CA ASP A 28 -6.45 4.21 -3.08
C ASP A 28 -5.14 4.55 -2.36
N THR A 29 -4.93 3.92 -1.20
CA THR A 29 -3.81 4.24 -0.32
C THR A 29 -3.27 3.01 0.38
N ILE A 30 -1.95 2.80 0.29
CA ILE A 30 -1.18 1.91 1.15
C ILE A 30 -0.58 2.70 2.30
N SER A 31 -0.97 2.37 3.53
CA SER A 31 -0.41 2.96 4.75
C SER A 31 0.38 1.92 5.54
N VAL A 32 1.56 2.31 6.04
CA VAL A 32 2.39 1.47 6.90
C VAL A 32 2.47 2.09 8.30
N ASP A 33 2.28 1.28 9.33
CA ASP A 33 2.42 1.74 10.72
C ASP A 33 3.81 1.46 11.31
N LYS A 34 4.08 1.99 12.52
CA LYS A 34 5.37 1.81 13.20
C LYS A 34 5.73 0.36 13.54
N ARG A 35 4.76 -0.55 13.48
CA ARG A 35 4.95 -1.99 13.72
C ARG A 35 5.13 -2.77 12.41
N GLY A 36 5.06 -2.10 11.25
CA GLY A 36 5.13 -2.74 9.94
C GLY A 36 3.81 -3.30 9.44
N ARG A 37 2.69 -3.02 10.13
CA ARG A 37 1.36 -3.41 9.65
C ARG A 37 0.99 -2.56 8.44
N VAL A 38 0.33 -3.18 7.47
CA VAL A 38 -0.10 -2.54 6.23
C VAL A 38 -1.60 -2.33 6.28
N THR A 39 -2.06 -1.14 5.92
CA THR A 39 -3.48 -0.84 5.71
C THR A 39 -3.67 -0.49 4.25
N SER A 40 -4.42 -1.31 3.52
CA SER A 40 -4.89 -0.99 2.17
C SER A 40 -6.26 -0.33 2.27
N THR A 41 -6.37 0.89 1.76
CA THR A 41 -7.65 1.57 1.54
C THR A 41 -7.93 1.55 0.05
N ILE A 42 -9.09 1.05 -0.34
CA ILE A 42 -9.61 1.06 -1.71
C ILE A 42 -10.84 1.97 -1.73
N VAL A 43 -10.87 2.92 -2.67
CA VAL A 43 -11.97 3.89 -2.83
C VAL A 43 -12.46 3.85 -4.27
N GLU A 44 -13.69 3.39 -4.46
CA GLU A 44 -14.21 3.07 -5.80
C GLU A 44 -15.65 3.57 -5.98
N ASP A 45 -16.00 3.91 -7.23
CA ASP A 45 -17.36 4.25 -7.61
C ASP A 45 -18.31 3.05 -7.38
N PHE A 46 -19.34 3.27 -6.55
CA PHE A 46 -20.40 2.32 -6.22
C PHE A 46 -21.78 2.85 -6.66
N ASP A 47 -21.82 3.48 -7.83
CA ASP A 47 -22.98 4.21 -8.36
C ASP A 47 -23.96 3.33 -9.17
N LYS A 48 -23.64 2.04 -9.37
CA LYS A 48 -24.45 1.15 -10.18
C LYS A 48 -25.61 0.56 -9.36
N GLU A 49 -26.83 0.76 -9.84
CA GLU A 49 -28.07 0.32 -9.16
C GLU A 49 -28.17 -1.20 -8.91
N PHE A 50 -27.34 -2.01 -9.58
CA PHE A 50 -27.32 -3.46 -9.40
C PHE A 50 -26.29 -3.92 -8.36
N TYR A 51 -25.51 -3.01 -7.77
CA TYR A 51 -24.64 -3.34 -6.66
C TYR A 51 -25.43 -3.36 -5.34
N ASP A 52 -25.21 -4.40 -4.56
CA ASP A 52 -25.76 -4.55 -3.21
C ASP A 52 -24.58 -4.50 -2.23
N SER A 53 -24.56 -3.46 -1.39
CA SER A 53 -23.48 -3.25 -0.43
C SER A 53 -23.47 -4.30 0.68
N GLU A 54 -24.63 -4.80 1.11
CA GLU A 54 -24.72 -5.84 2.14
C GLU A 54 -24.22 -7.18 1.59
N GLU A 55 -24.56 -7.50 0.34
CA GLU A 55 -24.05 -8.70 -0.34
C GLU A 55 -22.52 -8.61 -0.51
N LEU A 56 -22.00 -7.48 -1.01
CA LEU A 56 -20.55 -7.28 -1.16
C LEU A 56 -19.82 -7.37 0.17
N GLU A 57 -20.35 -6.74 1.23
CA GLU A 57 -19.74 -6.82 2.56
C GLU A 57 -19.69 -8.26 3.09
N SER A 58 -20.77 -9.03 2.88
CA SER A 58 -20.83 -10.43 3.25
C SER A 58 -19.83 -11.29 2.46
N GLU A 59 -19.65 -11.03 1.16
CA GLU A 59 -18.64 -11.72 0.34
C GLU A 59 -17.22 -11.41 0.84
N ILE A 60 -16.93 -10.16 1.18
CA ILE A 60 -15.64 -9.76 1.77
C ILE A 60 -15.41 -10.52 3.09
N ASP A 61 -16.39 -10.54 3.98
CA ASP A 61 -16.27 -11.22 5.28
C ASP A 61 -16.06 -12.75 5.13
N GLU A 62 -16.76 -13.38 4.18
CA GLU A 62 -16.59 -14.79 3.86
C GLU A 62 -15.18 -15.09 3.33
N GLU A 63 -14.67 -14.27 2.41
CA GLU A 63 -13.34 -14.43 1.83
C GLU A 63 -12.23 -14.26 2.88
N LEU A 64 -12.33 -13.25 3.73
CA LEU A 64 -11.38 -13.04 4.83
C LEU A 64 -11.40 -14.19 5.83
N ALA A 65 -12.57 -14.74 6.14
CA ALA A 65 -12.68 -15.92 6.98
C ALA A 65 -12.04 -17.17 6.32
N GLU A 66 -12.26 -17.37 5.01
CA GLU A 66 -11.66 -18.47 4.26
C GLU A 66 -10.13 -18.36 4.19
N TYR A 67 -9.59 -17.14 4.03
CA TYR A 67 -8.15 -16.91 4.07
C TYR A 67 -7.57 -17.21 5.46
N ASN A 68 -8.14 -16.59 6.50
CA ASN A 68 -7.64 -16.66 7.87
C ASN A 68 -7.76 -18.05 8.51
N GLN A 69 -8.67 -18.92 8.05
CA GLN A 69 -8.83 -20.28 8.58
C GLN A 69 -7.55 -21.15 8.46
N ASN A 70 -6.62 -20.76 7.58
CA ASN A 70 -5.35 -21.46 7.36
C ASN A 70 -4.30 -21.14 8.44
N PHE A 71 -4.59 -20.21 9.35
CA PHE A 71 -3.67 -19.70 10.34
C PHE A 71 -4.20 -19.88 11.77
N ALA A 72 -3.31 -19.72 12.75
CA ALA A 72 -3.68 -19.81 14.17
C ALA A 72 -4.39 -18.55 14.69
N ALA A 73 -4.26 -17.43 13.99
CA ALA A 73 -4.90 -16.16 14.27
C ALA A 73 -5.14 -15.42 12.94
N ASP A 74 -6.11 -14.51 12.94
CA ASP A 74 -6.37 -13.69 11.75
C ASP A 74 -5.16 -12.78 11.46
N HIS A 75 -4.72 -12.79 10.21
CA HIS A 75 -3.63 -11.94 9.73
C HIS A 75 -4.13 -10.81 8.82
N ILE A 76 -5.37 -10.91 8.35
CA ILE A 76 -6.07 -9.88 7.58
C ILE A 76 -7.38 -9.56 8.29
N ARG A 77 -7.67 -8.26 8.47
CA ARG A 77 -8.89 -7.79 9.13
C ARG A 77 -9.54 -6.69 8.30
N LYS A 78 -10.87 -6.76 8.16
CA LYS A 78 -11.67 -5.63 7.68
C LYS A 78 -11.78 -4.62 8.82
N GLU A 79 -11.16 -3.46 8.65
CA GLU A 79 -11.29 -2.33 9.59
C GLU A 79 -12.57 -1.55 9.29
N MET A 80 -12.90 -1.40 8.00
CA MET A 80 -14.03 -0.60 7.53
C MET A 80 -14.52 -1.11 6.19
N PHE A 81 -15.83 -1.09 6.00
CA PHE A 81 -16.47 -1.08 4.69
C PHE A 81 -17.67 -0.14 4.78
N GLU A 82 -17.70 0.88 3.94
CA GLU A 82 -18.78 1.87 3.91
C GLU A 82 -19.10 2.27 2.49
N VAL A 83 -20.39 2.56 2.24
CA VAL A 83 -20.86 3.13 0.98
C VAL A 83 -21.55 4.45 1.31
N GLU A 84 -20.90 5.56 0.96
CA GLU A 84 -21.41 6.91 1.18
C GLU A 84 -21.38 7.69 -0.14
N ASP A 85 -22.46 8.42 -0.44
CA ASP A 85 -22.59 9.25 -1.64
C ASP A 85 -22.27 8.53 -2.98
N GLY A 86 -22.49 7.21 -3.03
CA GLY A 86 -22.22 6.39 -4.22
C GLY A 86 -20.75 5.99 -4.38
N ILE A 87 -19.93 6.14 -3.34
CA ILE A 87 -18.53 5.70 -3.27
C ILE A 87 -18.41 4.61 -2.21
N ALA A 88 -17.82 3.48 -2.57
CA ALA A 88 -17.46 2.43 -1.63
C ALA A 88 -16.03 2.63 -1.14
N THR A 89 -15.84 2.58 0.18
CA THR A 89 -14.52 2.61 0.82
C THR A 89 -14.32 1.32 1.60
N LEU A 90 -13.26 0.58 1.26
CA LEU A 90 -12.85 -0.65 1.96
C LEU A 90 -11.48 -0.42 2.61
N GLN A 91 -11.34 -0.74 3.89
CA GLN A 91 -10.06 -0.77 4.59
C GLN A 91 -9.75 -2.17 5.11
N LEU A 92 -8.65 -2.72 4.61
CA LEU A 92 -8.09 -4.00 5.07
C LEU A 92 -6.75 -3.76 5.77
N VAL A 93 -6.60 -4.36 6.95
CA VAL A 93 -5.38 -4.32 7.75
C VAL A 93 -4.71 -5.68 7.72
N PHE A 94 -3.45 -5.69 7.28
CA PHE A 94 -2.57 -6.84 7.21
C PHE A 94 -1.51 -6.72 8.31
N ASP A 95 -1.28 -7.80 9.06
CA ASP A 95 -0.32 -7.77 10.16
C ASP A 95 1.12 -7.52 9.66
N GLU A 96 1.45 -7.99 8.45
CA GLU A 96 2.77 -7.88 7.81
C GLU A 96 2.61 -7.86 6.28
N SER A 97 3.60 -7.32 5.56
CA SER A 97 3.57 -7.19 4.10
C SER A 97 3.43 -8.52 3.36
N GLN A 98 3.95 -9.62 3.93
CA GLN A 98 3.82 -10.96 3.36
C GLN A 98 2.35 -11.38 3.19
N TYR A 99 1.47 -11.01 4.13
CA TYR A 99 0.05 -11.37 4.06
C TYR A 99 -0.68 -10.56 3.00
N TYR A 100 -0.26 -9.30 2.78
CA TYR A 100 -0.76 -8.49 1.68
C TYR A 100 -0.40 -9.15 0.34
N LYS A 101 0.87 -9.53 0.16
CA LYS A 101 1.35 -10.20 -1.06
C LYS A 101 0.65 -11.53 -1.31
N ASP A 102 0.51 -12.36 -0.27
CA ASP A 102 -0.14 -13.66 -0.38
C ASP A 102 -1.63 -13.55 -0.73
N TYR A 103 -2.31 -12.53 -0.22
CA TYR A 103 -3.75 -12.32 -0.45
C TYR A 103 -4.05 -11.65 -1.80
N THR A 104 -3.36 -10.56 -2.11
CA THR A 104 -3.60 -9.75 -3.32
C THR A 104 -2.85 -10.28 -4.55
N GLY A 105 -1.71 -10.94 -4.35
CA GLY A 105 -0.76 -11.29 -5.41
C GLY A 105 0.09 -10.12 -5.89
N LEU A 106 -0.05 -8.92 -5.32
CA LEU A 106 0.75 -7.74 -5.64
C LEU A 106 2.00 -7.67 -4.76
N GLU A 107 3.08 -7.14 -5.33
CA GLU A 107 4.35 -7.02 -4.61
C GLU A 107 4.25 -5.93 -3.54
N LEU A 108 4.58 -6.29 -2.29
CA LEU A 108 4.70 -5.35 -1.18
C LEU A 108 5.68 -5.90 -0.15
N PHE A 109 6.68 -5.09 0.21
CA PHE A 109 7.67 -5.40 1.23
C PHE A 109 7.86 -4.22 2.17
N VAL A 110 7.89 -4.49 3.47
CA VAL A 110 8.21 -3.52 4.51
C VAL A 110 9.31 -4.10 5.39
N GLY A 111 10.48 -3.49 5.38
CA GLY A 111 11.62 -3.98 6.15
C GLY A 111 12.80 -3.01 6.16
N THR A 112 13.96 -3.50 6.54
CA THR A 112 15.25 -2.82 6.33
C THR A 112 15.76 -3.07 4.91
N VAL A 113 16.72 -2.25 4.48
CA VAL A 113 17.43 -2.49 3.22
C VAL A 113 18.09 -3.87 3.19
N SER A 114 18.76 -4.28 4.28
CA SER A 114 19.40 -5.60 4.34
C SER A 114 18.40 -6.74 4.23
N GLU A 115 17.23 -6.63 4.88
CA GLU A 115 16.16 -7.64 4.74
C GLU A 115 15.64 -7.69 3.29
N ALA A 116 15.53 -6.55 2.59
CA ALA A 116 15.14 -6.53 1.18
C ALA A 116 16.17 -7.24 0.28
N GLU A 117 17.46 -6.99 0.49
CA GLU A 117 18.53 -7.66 -0.25
C GLU A 117 18.54 -9.19 0.02
N GLU A 118 18.27 -9.60 1.27
CA GLU A 118 18.16 -11.02 1.66
C GLU A 118 16.96 -11.72 1.00
N GLU A 119 15.84 -11.02 0.81
CA GLU A 119 14.66 -11.48 0.04
C GLU A 119 14.90 -11.45 -1.48
N GLY A 120 16.02 -10.87 -1.93
CA GLY A 120 16.45 -10.89 -3.33
C GLY A 120 16.02 -9.69 -4.16
N TYR A 121 15.58 -8.59 -3.54
CA TYR A 121 15.33 -7.35 -4.26
C TYR A 121 16.65 -6.72 -4.73
N GLU A 122 16.69 -6.31 -6.00
CA GLU A 122 17.81 -5.56 -6.57
C GLU A 122 17.55 -4.07 -6.39
N LEU A 123 18.27 -3.42 -5.47
CA LEU A 123 18.09 -1.99 -5.24
C LEU A 123 18.50 -1.16 -6.47
N PRO A 124 17.76 -0.07 -6.77
CA PRO A 124 18.14 0.91 -7.78
C PRO A 124 19.56 1.45 -7.57
N ALA A 125 20.23 1.79 -8.67
CA ALA A 125 21.62 2.24 -8.66
C ALA A 125 21.83 3.58 -7.92
N TYR A 126 20.78 4.40 -7.80
CA TYR A 126 20.83 5.67 -7.09
C TYR A 126 19.46 6.06 -6.55
N PHE A 127 19.49 6.82 -5.46
CA PHE A 127 18.32 7.41 -4.83
C PHE A 127 18.50 8.92 -4.68
N VAL A 128 17.39 9.65 -4.63
CA VAL A 128 17.38 11.08 -4.33
C VAL A 128 16.49 11.38 -3.14
N ASN A 129 16.85 12.42 -2.38
CA ASN A 129 15.98 12.94 -1.33
C ASN A 129 14.82 13.78 -1.93
N PRO A 130 13.85 14.23 -1.12
CA PRO A 130 12.75 15.06 -1.63
C PRO A 130 13.17 16.40 -2.26
N GLU A 131 14.42 16.83 -2.07
CA GLU A 131 15.01 18.03 -2.69
C GLU A 131 15.82 17.69 -3.98
N GLU A 132 15.67 16.47 -4.50
CA GLU A 132 16.35 15.93 -5.69
C GLU A 132 17.89 15.84 -5.57
N ASN A 133 18.42 15.86 -4.35
CA ASN A 133 19.85 15.63 -4.11
C ASN A 133 20.12 14.13 -3.99
N ALA A 134 21.22 13.67 -4.60
CA ALA A 134 21.65 12.28 -4.49
C ALA A 134 21.90 11.89 -3.02
N VAL A 135 21.49 10.67 -2.67
CA VAL A 135 21.59 10.10 -1.33
C VAL A 135 22.43 8.83 -1.34
N ASP A 136 23.31 8.69 -0.36
CA ASP A 136 24.02 7.44 -0.08
C ASP A 136 23.15 6.54 0.82
N VAL A 137 22.61 5.46 0.25
CA VAL A 137 21.75 4.52 0.97
C VAL A 137 22.53 3.77 2.06
N GLU A 138 23.83 3.52 1.87
CA GLU A 138 24.66 2.88 2.89
C GLU A 138 24.79 3.79 4.13
N GLU A 139 24.94 5.10 3.92
CA GLU A 139 24.97 6.09 5.01
C GLU A 139 23.63 6.09 5.77
N LEU A 140 22.50 6.13 5.05
CA LEU A 140 21.17 6.06 5.67
C LEU A 140 20.96 4.80 6.51
N ASN A 141 21.45 3.65 6.04
CA ASN A 141 21.36 2.40 6.79
C ASN A 141 22.26 2.38 8.01
N SER A 142 23.45 2.99 7.93
CA SER A 142 24.45 2.99 9.00
C SER A 142 24.02 3.80 10.24
N GLU A 143 23.19 4.83 10.05
CA GLU A 143 22.61 5.62 11.14
C GLU A 143 21.58 4.84 11.97
N GLY A 144 21.06 3.74 11.41
CA GLY A 144 20.33 2.66 12.09
C GLY A 144 18.89 3.01 12.48
N ASP A 145 17.92 2.45 11.74
CA ASP A 145 16.44 2.59 11.85
C ASP A 145 15.76 2.94 10.51
N ALA A 146 16.53 3.24 9.46
CA ALA A 146 16.00 3.42 8.12
C ALA A 146 15.28 2.14 7.67
N ARG A 147 14.08 2.34 7.12
CA ARG A 147 13.22 1.30 6.56
C ARG A 147 13.03 1.55 5.08
N ILE A 148 12.72 0.50 4.36
CA ILE A 148 12.34 0.54 2.96
C ILE A 148 10.95 -0.07 2.79
N LEU A 149 10.12 0.62 2.03
CA LEU A 149 8.88 0.11 1.46
C LEU A 149 9.14 -0.13 -0.03
N ILE A 150 8.82 -1.33 -0.49
CA ILE A 150 8.87 -1.72 -1.91
C ILE A 150 7.46 -2.15 -2.30
N LEU A 151 6.95 -1.67 -3.43
CA LEU A 151 5.61 -2.00 -3.92
C LEU A 151 5.52 -1.94 -5.45
N GLU A 152 4.60 -2.70 -6.04
CA GLU A 152 4.31 -2.70 -7.49
C GLU A 152 2.84 -2.34 -7.73
N GLU A 153 2.48 -1.09 -7.42
CA GLU A 153 1.10 -0.58 -7.51
C GLU A 153 1.11 0.94 -7.71
N ALA A 154 0.23 1.45 -8.58
CA ALA A 154 -0.01 2.89 -8.71
C ALA A 154 -0.97 3.34 -7.60
N VAL A 155 -0.43 3.95 -6.54
CA VAL A 155 -1.17 4.19 -5.29
C VAL A 155 -0.58 5.34 -4.49
N GLN A 156 -1.40 5.92 -3.60
CA GLN A 156 -0.87 6.79 -2.56
C GLN A 156 -0.19 5.98 -1.46
N VAL A 157 0.92 6.50 -0.95
CA VAL A 157 1.69 5.87 0.10
C VAL A 157 1.75 6.77 1.32
N ARG A 158 1.50 6.19 2.49
CA ARG A 158 1.76 6.81 3.80
C ARG A 158 2.68 5.93 4.63
N VAL A 159 3.82 6.46 5.04
CA VAL A 159 4.80 5.76 5.87
C VAL A 159 4.82 6.30 7.31
N PRO A 160 5.28 5.53 8.31
CA PRO A 160 5.22 5.97 9.71
C PRO A 160 6.29 7.00 10.09
N GLY A 161 7.25 7.25 9.19
CA GLY A 161 8.43 8.10 9.38
C GLY A 161 8.61 9.10 8.24
N ARG A 162 9.62 9.96 8.35
CA ARG A 162 9.99 10.91 7.31
C ARG A 162 10.55 10.17 6.10
N ILE A 163 10.08 10.48 4.90
CA ILE A 163 10.66 9.98 3.65
C ILE A 163 12.04 10.61 3.47
N LEU A 164 13.05 9.77 3.36
CA LEU A 164 14.46 10.15 3.22
C LEU A 164 14.90 10.11 1.77
N ALA A 165 14.43 9.10 1.02
CA ALA A 165 14.87 8.85 -0.33
C ALA A 165 13.83 8.08 -1.16
N VAL A 166 13.79 8.36 -2.45
CA VAL A 166 13.03 7.62 -3.48
C VAL A 166 13.92 7.42 -4.70
N CYS A 167 13.62 6.40 -5.51
CA CYS A 167 14.26 6.27 -6.82
C CYS A 167 13.50 7.14 -7.84
N PRO A 168 14.19 8.04 -8.58
CA PRO A 168 13.54 8.94 -9.53
C PRO A 168 13.05 8.24 -10.80
N GLU A 169 13.47 7.00 -11.06
CA GLU A 169 13.03 6.21 -12.22
C GLU A 169 11.72 5.44 -11.95
N ASP A 170 11.32 5.33 -10.68
CA ASP A 170 10.17 4.51 -10.25
C ASP A 170 8.83 5.28 -10.26
N ASN A 171 8.78 6.45 -10.89
CA ASN A 171 7.57 7.27 -10.94
C ASN A 171 6.99 7.63 -9.54
N VAL A 172 7.86 7.72 -8.53
CA VAL A 172 7.50 8.11 -7.16
C VAL A 172 7.67 9.62 -6.97
N THR A 173 6.60 10.30 -6.55
CA THR A 173 6.63 11.71 -6.16
C THR A 173 6.40 11.85 -4.66
N VAL A 174 7.33 12.49 -3.93
CA VAL A 174 7.13 12.81 -2.51
C VAL A 174 6.18 14.00 -2.40
N THR A 175 5.04 13.82 -1.74
CA THR A 175 3.94 14.80 -1.66
C THR A 175 3.81 15.44 -0.27
N GLY A 176 4.46 14.85 0.73
CA GLY A 176 4.58 15.38 2.08
C GLY A 176 5.70 14.68 2.86
N ASP A 177 5.95 15.10 4.10
CA ASP A 177 7.05 14.54 4.92
C ASP A 177 6.96 13.01 5.06
N ARG A 178 5.76 12.43 5.00
CA ARG A 178 5.49 11.00 5.16
C ARG A 178 4.60 10.42 4.06
N GLU A 179 4.39 11.19 3.00
CA GLU A 179 3.43 10.89 1.95
C GLU A 179 4.12 10.92 0.59
N ALA A 180 3.80 9.93 -0.24
CA ALA A 180 4.25 9.85 -1.62
C ALA A 180 3.11 9.37 -2.52
N ALA A 181 3.26 9.60 -3.82
CA ALA A 181 2.39 9.10 -4.87
C ALA A 181 3.22 8.24 -5.83
N VAL A 182 2.79 7.01 -6.08
CA VAL A 182 3.37 6.13 -7.11
C VAL A 182 2.44 6.17 -8.32
N ALA A 183 2.96 6.60 -9.48
CA ALA A 183 2.09 6.86 -10.63
C ALA A 183 1.92 5.66 -11.58
N GLU A 184 2.84 4.70 -11.56
CA GLU A 184 2.84 3.52 -12.44
C GLU A 184 2.94 2.24 -11.60
N PRO A 185 2.29 1.14 -12.01
CA PRO A 185 2.36 -0.14 -11.32
C PRO A 185 3.67 -0.87 -11.67
N GLU A 186 4.80 -0.21 -11.44
CA GLU A 186 6.15 -0.73 -11.56
C GLU A 186 6.79 -0.78 -10.17
N LEU A 187 7.80 -1.65 -10.00
CA LEU A 187 8.45 -1.84 -8.72
C LEU A 187 9.09 -0.53 -8.25
N SER A 188 8.62 -0.03 -7.10
CA SER A 188 8.96 1.29 -6.58
C SER A 188 9.57 1.20 -5.20
N TYR A 189 10.60 2.01 -4.93
CA TYR A 189 11.36 1.98 -3.67
C TYR A 189 11.25 3.30 -2.89
N ILE A 190 10.80 3.23 -1.64
CA ILE A 190 10.63 4.38 -0.75
C ILE A 190 11.37 4.11 0.56
N ILE A 191 12.41 4.91 0.86
CA ILE A 191 13.19 4.82 2.10
C ILE A 191 12.71 5.88 3.08
N TYR A 192 12.47 5.49 4.34
CA TYR A 192 11.93 6.36 5.38
C TYR A 192 12.48 6.06 6.77
N ARG A 193 12.28 7.00 7.70
CA ARG A 193 12.68 6.89 9.11
C ARG A 193 11.79 7.70 10.06
#